data_AF-A0A7X0J883-F1
#
_entry.id   AF-A0A7X0J883-F1
#
_cell.length_a   1.000
_cell.length_b   1.000
_cell.length_c   1.000
_cell.angle_alpha   90.00
_cell.angle_beta   90.00
_cell.angle_gamma   90.00
#
_symmetry.space_group_name_H-M   'P 1'
#
loop_
_entity.id
_entity.type
_entity.pdbx_description
1 polymer ?
#
loop_
_entity_poly.entity_id
_entity_poly.type
_entity_poly.pdbx_seq_one_letter_code
_entity_poly.pdbx_strand_id
1 'polypeptide(L)'
;MKIKLINILLMLLALSGFAQTPESELSDSLVENKQVVLNKYIPIVNGDLKYSAYQIPVDIFVRKINDFKAVMNAQIDSEKRQSLKNLKREDVEFYTYNILRNYRVNYGRDSLRNEKYLNYYKDSLNTPGGNERFKSLCRLIFSKVMTFDEGKRLDSLLSKSTDHNQGALFKMSASYRKWLSDYLHGVQLKKCLTGKNVGDYSNLGMLKVISAEISDPFIREYQLYIYTRHVIMDAKNSKAIDSAYNDFMGVATKLMYKADIQNIYSNYIDMISHTLAPEFSYTDGRQVSLKLRQELDQLLK
;
A
#
# COMPACT_ATOMS: atom_id res chain seq x y z
N MET A 1 19.32 23.76 47.38
CA MET A 1 19.25 22.46 46.68
C MET A 1 17.84 22.05 46.23
N LYS A 2 16.77 22.34 46.99
CA LYS A 2 15.40 21.88 46.65
C LYS A 2 14.77 22.48 45.37
N ILE A 3 15.11 23.72 45.00
CA ILE A 3 14.52 24.40 43.81
C ILE A 3 15.11 23.86 42.49
N LYS A 4 16.39 23.46 42.46
CA LYS A 4 17.01 22.87 41.26
C LYS A 4 16.46 21.46 40.95
N LEU A 5 16.04 20.70 41.96
CA LEU A 5 15.44 19.38 41.77
C LEU A 5 14.03 19.46 41.14
N ILE A 6 13.25 20.48 41.49
CA ILE A 6 11.89 20.68 40.98
C ILE A 6 11.90 21.06 39.49
N ASN A 7 12.84 21.91 39.05
CA ASN A 7 12.96 22.27 37.64
C ASN A 7 13.43 21.11 36.75
N ILE A 8 14.27 20.20 37.26
CA ILE A 8 14.68 18.99 36.54
C ILE A 8 13.51 18.01 36.42
N LEU A 9 12.68 17.89 37.47
CA LEU A 9 11.49 17.02 37.44
C LEU A 9 10.41 17.54 36.46
N LEU A 10 10.24 18.86 36.36
CA LEU A 10 9.32 19.50 35.40
C LEU A 10 9.81 19.38 33.94
N MET A 11 11.11 19.44 33.68
CA MET A 11 11.67 19.18 32.34
C MET A 11 11.54 17.71 31.92
N LEU A 12 11.68 16.77 32.86
CA LEU A 12 11.52 15.34 32.58
C LEU A 12 10.05 14.96 32.32
N LEU A 13 9.09 15.63 32.97
CA LEU A 13 7.65 15.45 32.69
C LEU A 13 7.22 16.08 31.35
N ALA A 14 7.89 17.14 30.90
CA ALA A 14 7.66 17.74 29.58
C ALA A 14 8.19 16.89 28.42
N LEU A 15 9.24 16.09 28.65
CA LEU A 15 9.81 15.18 27.64
C LEU A 15 8.98 13.90 27.45
N SER A 16 8.17 13.50 28.44
CA SER A 16 7.23 12.39 28.29
C SER A 16 5.95 12.72 27.49
N GLY A 17 5.76 13.99 27.09
CA GLY A 17 4.60 14.43 26.32
C GLY A 17 4.71 14.28 24.79
N PHE A 18 5.89 13.95 24.25
CA PHE A 18 6.14 13.94 22.80
C PHE A 18 6.42 12.54 22.21
N ALA A 19 6.26 11.48 22.98
CA ALA A 19 6.47 10.10 22.54
C ALA A 19 5.22 9.22 22.68
N GLN A 20 4.02 9.81 22.70
CA GLN A 20 2.85 9.06 22.26
C GLN A 20 2.93 9.04 20.73
N THR A 21 3.45 7.94 20.17
CA THR A 21 3.15 7.60 18.78
C THR A 21 1.65 7.78 18.62
N PRO A 22 1.18 8.68 17.73
CA PRO A 22 -0.24 8.91 17.56
C PRO A 22 -0.88 7.54 17.34
N GLU A 23 -1.86 7.21 18.18
CA GLU A 23 -2.63 5.99 18.05
C GLU A 23 -3.05 5.92 16.58
N SER A 24 -2.63 4.85 15.88
CA SER A 24 -2.85 4.75 14.44
C SER A 24 -4.34 4.92 14.19
N GLU A 25 -4.74 5.99 13.49
CA GLU A 25 -6.15 6.28 13.14
C GLU A 25 -6.80 5.14 12.34
N LEU A 26 -5.97 4.20 11.89
CA LEU A 26 -6.33 2.96 11.24
C LEU A 26 -6.02 1.77 12.15
N SER A 27 -6.97 0.85 12.24
CA SER A 27 -6.82 -0.46 12.88
C SER A 27 -7.28 -1.59 11.95
N ASP A 28 -7.04 -2.83 12.38
CA ASP A 28 -7.61 -4.06 11.79
C ASP A 28 -8.21 -4.90 12.92
N SER A 29 -9.23 -4.36 13.58
CA SER A 29 -9.79 -4.91 14.83
C SER A 29 -11.24 -5.39 14.71
N LEU A 30 -11.84 -5.37 13.51
CA LEU A 30 -13.23 -5.80 13.34
C LEU A 30 -13.40 -7.30 13.59
N VAL A 31 -12.56 -8.12 12.97
CA VAL A 31 -12.67 -9.58 13.04
C VAL A 31 -11.29 -10.18 13.29
N GLU A 32 -11.13 -10.77 14.46
CA GLU A 32 -9.88 -11.42 14.85
C GLU A 32 -9.71 -12.78 14.17
N ASN A 33 -8.48 -13.28 14.13
CA ASN A 33 -8.15 -14.65 13.72
C ASN A 33 -8.56 -15.07 12.29
N LYS A 34 -8.94 -14.12 11.40
CA LYS A 34 -9.28 -14.36 9.99
C LYS A 34 -8.28 -15.31 9.31
N GLN A 35 -6.98 -15.02 9.44
CA GLN A 35 -5.91 -15.83 8.87
C GLN A 35 -5.84 -17.23 9.50
N VAL A 36 -5.93 -17.34 10.83
CA VAL A 36 -5.87 -18.64 11.52
C VAL A 36 -7.01 -19.55 11.07
N VAL A 37 -8.23 -19.01 10.94
CA VAL A 37 -9.39 -19.77 10.46
C VAL A 37 -9.21 -20.13 8.98
N LEU A 38 -8.77 -19.20 8.14
CA LEU A 38 -8.54 -19.46 6.72
C LEU A 38 -7.53 -20.59 6.48
N ASN A 39 -6.46 -20.68 7.29
CA ASN A 39 -5.42 -21.70 7.15
C ASN A 39 -5.94 -23.14 7.29
N LYS A 40 -7.10 -23.33 7.92
CA LYS A 40 -7.77 -24.64 8.01
C LYS A 40 -8.34 -25.10 6.66
N TYR A 41 -8.61 -24.16 5.76
CA TYR A 41 -9.26 -24.41 4.47
C TYR A 41 -8.28 -24.30 3.31
N ILE A 42 -7.40 -23.31 3.34
CA ILE A 42 -6.52 -22.95 2.22
C ILE A 42 -5.09 -22.79 2.72
N PRO A 43 -4.07 -23.40 2.06
CA PRO A 43 -2.69 -23.29 2.50
C PRO A 43 -2.17 -21.84 2.42
N ILE A 44 -1.80 -21.27 3.57
CA ILE A 44 -1.24 -19.92 3.69
C ILE A 44 0.02 -19.89 4.55
N VAL A 45 0.89 -18.90 4.31
CA VAL A 45 2.09 -18.59 5.12
C VAL A 45 2.21 -17.07 5.21
N ASN A 46 2.39 -16.54 6.41
CA ASN A 46 2.61 -15.10 6.63
C ASN A 46 1.55 -14.19 5.96
N GLY A 47 0.30 -14.66 5.87
CA GLY A 47 -0.81 -13.92 5.25
C GLY A 47 -0.99 -14.19 3.75
N ASP A 48 -0.03 -14.83 3.09
CA ASP A 48 -0.04 -15.10 1.67
C ASP A 48 -0.41 -16.54 1.32
N LEU A 49 -1.08 -16.72 0.17
CA LEU A 49 -1.39 -18.03 -0.39
C LEU A 49 -0.10 -18.76 -0.80
N LYS A 50 0.07 -20.01 -0.36
CA LYS A 50 1.15 -20.87 -0.88
C LYS A 50 0.90 -21.16 -2.36
N TYR A 51 1.97 -21.44 -3.12
CA TYR A 51 1.86 -21.88 -4.51
C TYR A 51 0.93 -23.10 -4.70
N SER A 52 0.89 -24.01 -3.72
CA SER A 52 -0.05 -25.14 -3.73
C SER A 52 -1.53 -24.73 -3.74
N ALA A 53 -1.87 -23.57 -3.15
CA ALA A 53 -3.22 -23.04 -3.18
C ALA A 53 -3.64 -22.62 -4.61
N TYR A 54 -2.71 -22.12 -5.41
CA TYR A 54 -2.96 -21.75 -6.81
C TYR A 54 -3.18 -22.94 -7.74
N GLN A 55 -2.88 -24.16 -7.28
CA GLN A 55 -3.09 -25.40 -8.05
C GLN A 55 -4.45 -26.06 -7.80
N ILE A 56 -5.18 -25.60 -6.77
CA ILE A 56 -6.52 -26.08 -6.40
C ILE A 56 -7.51 -25.71 -7.52
N PRO A 57 -8.37 -26.62 -8.01
CA PRO A 57 -9.42 -26.30 -8.97
C PRO A 57 -10.38 -25.22 -8.46
N VAL A 58 -10.88 -24.36 -9.36
CA VAL A 58 -11.67 -23.17 -9.01
C VAL A 58 -12.89 -23.52 -8.15
N ASP A 59 -13.63 -24.56 -8.51
CA ASP A 59 -14.82 -25.00 -7.78
C ASP A 59 -14.52 -25.45 -6.35
N ILE A 60 -13.38 -26.08 -6.14
CA ILE A 60 -12.93 -26.53 -4.82
C ILE A 60 -12.46 -25.31 -4.00
N PHE A 61 -11.74 -24.38 -4.63
CA PHE A 61 -11.26 -23.17 -3.99
C PHE A 61 -12.42 -22.28 -3.52
N VAL A 62 -13.40 -22.02 -4.40
CA VAL A 62 -14.59 -21.21 -4.07
C VAL A 62 -15.40 -21.85 -2.93
N ARG A 63 -15.55 -23.17 -2.92
CA ARG A 63 -16.22 -23.88 -1.83
C ARG A 63 -15.50 -23.70 -0.50
N LYS A 64 -14.18 -23.88 -0.48
CA LYS A 64 -13.33 -23.63 0.71
C LYS A 64 -13.46 -22.19 1.23
N ILE A 65 -13.57 -21.21 0.34
CA ILE A 65 -13.83 -19.81 0.73
C ILE A 65 -15.23 -19.67 1.35
N ASN A 66 -16.25 -20.29 0.78
CA ASN A 66 -17.60 -20.25 1.35
C ASN A 66 -17.68 -20.93 2.73
N ASP A 67 -16.99 -22.06 2.91
CA ASP A 67 -16.91 -22.76 4.21
C ASP A 67 -16.21 -21.87 5.25
N PHE A 68 -15.11 -21.20 4.87
CA PHE A 68 -14.47 -20.18 5.69
C PHE A 68 -15.44 -19.06 6.09
N LYS A 69 -16.17 -18.49 5.13
CA LYS A 69 -17.15 -17.41 5.38
C LYS A 69 -18.24 -17.86 6.34
N ALA A 70 -18.75 -19.08 6.19
CA ALA A 70 -19.78 -19.62 7.07
C ALA A 70 -19.30 -19.68 8.54
N VAL A 71 -18.07 -20.14 8.78
CA VAL A 71 -17.49 -20.16 10.13
C VAL A 71 -17.30 -18.76 10.69
N MET A 72 -16.78 -17.82 9.90
CA MET A 72 -16.62 -16.44 10.38
C MET A 72 -17.98 -15.78 10.69
N ASN A 73 -18.97 -15.99 9.82
CA ASN A 73 -20.31 -15.44 10.03
C ASN A 73 -20.97 -16.00 11.29
N ALA A 74 -20.81 -17.29 11.57
CA ALA A 74 -21.30 -17.91 12.80
C ALA A 74 -20.66 -17.28 14.06
N GLN A 75 -19.36 -16.95 14.02
CA GLN A 75 -18.70 -16.22 15.12
C GLN A 75 -19.27 -14.81 15.29
N ILE A 76 -19.52 -14.12 14.18
CA ILE A 76 -20.06 -12.76 14.14
C ILE A 76 -21.51 -12.71 14.63
N ASP A 77 -22.27 -13.81 14.51
CA ASP A 77 -23.68 -13.85 14.92
C ASP A 77 -23.90 -13.63 16.41
N SER A 78 -22.87 -13.83 17.24
CA SER A 78 -22.87 -13.49 18.66
C SER A 78 -22.81 -11.97 18.95
N GLU A 79 -22.45 -11.13 17.97
CA GLU A 79 -22.42 -9.68 18.10
C GLU A 79 -23.83 -9.11 18.29
N LYS A 80 -24.04 -8.39 19.39
CA LYS A 80 -25.35 -7.81 19.74
C LYS A 80 -25.63 -6.51 18.97
N ARG A 81 -24.60 -5.71 18.67
CA ARG A 81 -24.78 -4.43 17.97
C ARG A 81 -24.89 -4.67 16.47
N GLN A 82 -26.08 -4.42 15.91
CA GLN A 82 -26.35 -4.67 14.49
C GLN A 82 -25.40 -3.92 13.55
N SER A 83 -25.07 -2.67 13.85
CA SER A 83 -24.12 -1.88 13.06
C SER A 83 -22.73 -2.50 13.04
N LEU A 84 -22.22 -2.93 14.20
CA LEU A 84 -20.92 -3.59 14.29
C LEU A 84 -20.95 -4.98 13.64
N LYS A 85 -22.04 -5.72 13.79
CA LYS A 85 -22.26 -7.00 13.10
C LYS A 85 -22.17 -6.83 11.57
N ASN A 86 -22.78 -5.78 11.02
CA ASN A 86 -22.69 -5.47 9.59
C ASN A 86 -21.26 -5.16 9.16
N LEU A 87 -20.55 -4.28 9.90
CA LEU A 87 -19.15 -3.95 9.62
C LEU A 87 -18.25 -5.20 9.64
N LYS A 88 -18.44 -6.10 10.62
CA LYS A 88 -17.70 -7.36 10.72
C LYS A 88 -17.95 -8.26 9.51
N ARG A 89 -19.21 -8.40 9.08
CA ARG A 89 -19.56 -9.20 7.89
C ARG A 89 -18.94 -8.60 6.63
N GLU A 90 -19.00 -7.28 6.46
CA GLU A 90 -18.39 -6.61 5.32
C GLU A 90 -16.86 -6.77 5.31
N ASP A 91 -16.18 -6.68 6.46
CA ASP A 91 -14.74 -6.96 6.55
C ASP A 91 -14.40 -8.38 6.08
N VAL A 92 -15.20 -9.40 6.45
CA VAL A 92 -15.03 -10.77 5.95
C VAL A 92 -15.25 -10.84 4.43
N GLU A 93 -16.25 -10.16 3.89
CA GLU A 93 -16.48 -10.09 2.45
C GLU A 93 -15.26 -9.51 1.72
N PHE A 94 -14.74 -8.35 2.16
CA PHE A 94 -13.53 -7.76 1.58
C PHE A 94 -12.29 -8.63 1.76
N TYR A 95 -12.17 -9.33 2.89
CA TYR A 95 -11.07 -10.26 3.11
C TYR A 95 -11.10 -11.39 2.08
N THR A 96 -12.28 -12.00 1.87
CA THR A 96 -12.45 -13.05 0.86
C THR A 96 -12.31 -12.54 -0.57
N TYR A 97 -12.75 -11.32 -0.86
CA TYR A 97 -12.50 -10.66 -2.14
C TYR A 97 -11.00 -10.63 -2.45
N ASN A 98 -10.18 -10.16 -1.49
CA ASN A 98 -8.75 -10.04 -1.69
C ASN A 98 -8.08 -11.39 -1.95
N ILE A 99 -8.54 -12.45 -1.26
CA ILE A 99 -8.07 -13.81 -1.47
C ILE A 99 -8.47 -14.34 -2.84
N LEU A 100 -9.74 -14.17 -3.24
CA LEU A 100 -10.25 -14.59 -4.55
C LEU A 100 -9.53 -13.85 -5.69
N ARG A 101 -9.29 -12.55 -5.54
CA ARG A 101 -8.52 -11.74 -6.50
C ARG A 101 -7.08 -12.24 -6.63
N ASN A 102 -6.40 -12.47 -5.50
CA ASN A 102 -5.04 -13.00 -5.50
C ASN A 102 -4.98 -14.39 -6.18
N TYR A 103 -5.89 -15.27 -5.81
CA TYR A 103 -6.03 -16.59 -6.42
C TYR A 103 -6.29 -16.51 -7.93
N ARG A 104 -7.21 -15.65 -8.38
CA ARG A 104 -7.52 -15.47 -9.80
C ARG A 104 -6.30 -15.03 -10.61
N VAL A 105 -5.54 -14.05 -10.12
CA VAL A 105 -4.34 -13.53 -10.80
C VAL A 105 -3.22 -14.57 -10.87
N ASN A 106 -3.12 -15.44 -9.87
CA ASN A 106 -2.04 -16.41 -9.75
C ASN A 106 -2.48 -17.85 -10.05
N TYR A 107 -3.69 -18.08 -10.57
CA TYR A 107 -4.21 -19.43 -10.79
C TYR A 107 -3.28 -20.23 -11.72
N GLY A 108 -2.90 -21.43 -11.29
CA GLY A 108 -1.95 -22.28 -12.00
C GLY A 108 -0.49 -21.87 -11.83
N ARG A 109 -0.14 -20.80 -11.09
CA ARG A 109 1.25 -20.39 -10.89
C ARG A 109 2.03 -21.47 -10.12
N ASP A 110 3.18 -21.85 -10.66
CA ASP A 110 4.01 -22.93 -10.13
C ASP A 110 5.33 -22.38 -9.57
N SER A 111 5.76 -22.84 -8.40
CA SER A 111 6.95 -22.32 -7.72
C SER A 111 8.24 -22.62 -8.48
N LEU A 112 8.38 -23.84 -9.03
CA LEU A 112 9.58 -24.24 -9.77
C LEU A 112 9.68 -23.51 -11.10
N ARG A 113 8.54 -23.32 -11.78
CA ARG A 113 8.50 -22.54 -13.02
C ARG A 113 8.76 -21.05 -12.76
N ASN A 114 8.26 -20.53 -11.64
CA ASN A 114 8.51 -19.15 -11.24
C ASN A 114 9.99 -18.91 -10.90
N GLU A 115 10.64 -19.84 -10.21
CA GLU A 115 12.09 -19.76 -9.92
C GLU A 115 12.92 -19.76 -11.22
N LYS A 116 12.63 -20.68 -12.13
CA LYS A 116 13.25 -20.71 -13.46
C LYS A 116 13.05 -19.37 -14.19
N TYR A 117 11.83 -18.84 -14.17
CA TYR A 117 11.52 -17.52 -14.75
C TYR A 117 12.37 -16.40 -14.14
N LEU A 118 12.53 -16.35 -12.81
CA LEU A 118 13.33 -15.31 -12.15
C LEU A 118 14.80 -15.38 -12.55
N ASN A 119 15.35 -16.58 -12.72
CA ASN A 119 16.71 -16.77 -13.22
C ASN A 119 16.85 -16.26 -14.66
N TYR A 120 15.93 -16.67 -15.55
CA TYR A 120 15.93 -16.17 -16.93
C TYR A 120 15.69 -14.66 -17.05
N TYR A 121 14.85 -14.08 -16.19
CA TYR A 121 14.57 -12.65 -16.19
C TYR A 121 15.85 -11.84 -15.96
N LYS A 122 16.63 -12.22 -14.94
CA LYS A 122 17.92 -11.59 -14.61
C LYS A 122 18.91 -11.66 -15.78
N ASP A 123 18.94 -12.79 -16.48
CA ASP A 123 19.83 -12.99 -17.63
C ASP A 123 19.36 -12.23 -18.89
N SER A 124 18.05 -12.06 -19.05
CA SER A 124 17.43 -11.50 -20.26
C SER A 124 17.45 -9.96 -20.35
N LEU A 125 17.52 -9.25 -19.21
CA LEU A 125 17.51 -7.77 -19.16
C LEU A 125 18.66 -7.13 -19.95
N ASN A 126 19.72 -7.88 -20.24
CA ASN A 126 20.93 -7.39 -20.89
C ASN A 126 21.11 -7.89 -22.34
N THR A 127 20.08 -8.50 -22.96
CA THR A 127 20.22 -9.08 -24.32
C THR A 127 19.28 -8.46 -25.38
N PRO A 128 19.77 -8.25 -26.62
CA PRO A 128 18.92 -7.83 -27.74
C PRO A 128 17.77 -8.83 -27.98
N GLY A 129 16.53 -8.35 -28.07
CA GLY A 129 15.34 -9.20 -28.21
C GLY A 129 14.72 -9.69 -26.89
N GLY A 130 15.18 -9.17 -25.74
CA GLY A 130 14.67 -9.55 -24.41
C GLY A 130 13.16 -9.46 -24.24
N ASN A 131 12.47 -8.50 -24.86
CA ASN A 131 11.01 -8.31 -24.71
C ASN A 131 10.15 -9.46 -25.27
N GLU A 132 10.49 -10.05 -26.42
CA GLU A 132 9.70 -11.16 -26.98
C GLU A 132 9.98 -12.48 -26.25
N ARG A 133 11.24 -12.70 -25.83
CA ARG A 133 11.58 -13.81 -24.91
C ARG A 133 10.85 -13.67 -23.59
N PHE A 134 10.79 -12.46 -23.03
CA PHE A 134 10.07 -12.16 -21.79
C PHE A 134 8.59 -12.53 -21.87
N LYS A 135 7.88 -12.13 -22.94
CA LYS A 135 6.45 -12.49 -23.13
C LYS A 135 6.22 -14.00 -23.20
N SER A 136 7.10 -14.73 -23.88
CA SER A 136 7.03 -16.19 -23.99
C SER A 136 7.24 -16.86 -22.62
N LEU A 137 8.24 -16.38 -21.86
CA LEU A 137 8.58 -16.88 -20.53
C LEU A 137 7.49 -16.58 -19.48
N CYS A 138 6.81 -15.44 -19.55
CA CYS A 138 5.70 -15.12 -18.64
C CYS A 138 4.55 -16.11 -18.73
N ARG A 139 4.34 -16.76 -19.89
CA ARG A 139 3.31 -17.81 -20.02
C ARG A 139 3.76 -19.12 -19.38
N LEU A 140 5.06 -19.36 -19.28
CA LEU A 140 5.60 -20.60 -18.73
C LEU A 140 5.49 -20.68 -17.20
N ILE A 141 5.30 -19.57 -16.47
CA ILE A 141 5.17 -19.61 -15.00
C ILE A 141 3.89 -20.31 -14.53
N PHE A 142 2.90 -20.46 -15.41
CA PHE A 142 1.62 -21.09 -15.13
C PHE A 142 1.59 -22.52 -15.66
N SER A 143 1.27 -23.49 -14.80
CA SER A 143 1.05 -24.90 -15.14
C SER A 143 -0.37 -25.16 -15.67
N LYS A 144 -1.31 -24.25 -15.39
CA LYS A 144 -2.71 -24.33 -15.77
C LYS A 144 -3.21 -22.96 -16.20
N VAL A 145 -4.22 -22.95 -17.05
CA VAL A 145 -4.95 -21.74 -17.45
C VAL A 145 -6.41 -21.93 -17.06
N MET A 146 -7.02 -20.87 -16.55
CA MET A 146 -8.44 -20.87 -16.20
C MET A 146 -9.28 -21.01 -17.46
N THR A 147 -10.29 -21.86 -17.43
CA THR A 147 -11.29 -21.91 -18.49
C THR A 147 -12.11 -20.62 -18.51
N PHE A 148 -12.78 -20.34 -19.62
CA PHE A 148 -13.64 -19.16 -19.74
C PHE A 148 -14.74 -19.12 -18.68
N ASP A 149 -15.39 -20.26 -18.41
CA ASP A 149 -16.48 -20.35 -17.43
C ASP A 149 -15.98 -20.18 -15.99
N GLU A 150 -14.84 -20.78 -15.65
CA GLU A 150 -14.19 -20.56 -14.36
C GLU A 150 -13.82 -19.07 -14.16
N GLY A 151 -13.29 -18.43 -15.20
CA GLY A 151 -12.97 -17.00 -15.20
C GLY A 151 -14.21 -16.14 -14.97
N LYS A 152 -15.27 -16.38 -15.74
CA LYS A 152 -16.55 -15.67 -15.62
C LYS A 152 -17.16 -15.86 -14.23
N ARG A 153 -17.06 -17.08 -13.66
CA ARG A 153 -17.52 -17.36 -12.30
C ARG A 153 -16.76 -16.53 -11.27
N LEU A 154 -15.43 -16.50 -11.31
CA LEU A 154 -14.65 -15.68 -10.38
C LEU A 154 -14.90 -14.19 -10.58
N ASP A 155 -15.03 -13.74 -11.82
CA ASP A 155 -15.38 -12.35 -12.12
C ASP A 155 -16.72 -11.95 -11.52
N SER A 156 -17.73 -12.84 -11.57
CA SER A 156 -19.03 -12.58 -10.93
C SER A 156 -18.95 -12.43 -9.40
N LEU A 157 -18.02 -13.15 -8.76
CA LEU A 157 -17.77 -13.03 -7.31
C LEU A 157 -17.02 -11.74 -6.97
N LEU A 158 -16.21 -11.23 -7.91
CA LEU A 158 -15.42 -10.00 -7.76
C LEU A 158 -16.14 -8.75 -8.30
N SER A 159 -17.27 -8.89 -8.99
CA SER A 159 -17.99 -7.77 -9.61
C SER A 159 -19.00 -7.10 -8.68
N LYS A 160 -19.08 -7.49 -7.40
CA LYS A 160 -20.05 -6.91 -6.46
C LYS A 160 -19.76 -5.41 -6.31
N SER A 161 -20.74 -4.58 -6.65
CA SER A 161 -20.69 -3.13 -6.46
C SER A 161 -20.66 -2.84 -4.98
N THR A 162 -19.48 -2.51 -4.45
CA THR A 162 -19.34 -2.07 -3.07
C THR A 162 -19.10 -0.58 -3.03
N ASP A 163 -19.66 0.07 -2.00
CA ASP A 163 -19.43 1.49 -1.76
C ASP A 163 -17.96 1.72 -1.42
N HIS A 164 -17.32 2.62 -2.16
CA HIS A 164 -15.91 2.99 -2.00
C HIS A 164 -15.71 4.16 -1.01
N ASN A 165 -16.79 4.63 -0.37
CA ASN A 165 -16.80 5.73 0.59
C ASN A 165 -17.19 5.31 2.02
N GLN A 166 -16.97 4.04 2.39
CA GLN A 166 -17.29 3.52 3.71
C GLN A 166 -16.24 3.89 4.78
N GLY A 167 -16.31 5.11 5.32
CA GLY A 167 -15.32 5.64 6.27
C GLY A 167 -15.08 4.78 7.52
N ALA A 168 -16.12 4.12 8.06
CA ALA A 168 -15.99 3.23 9.21
C ALA A 168 -15.16 1.97 8.89
N LEU A 169 -15.41 1.35 7.73
CA LEU A 169 -14.61 0.22 7.25
C LEU A 169 -13.19 0.64 6.92
N PHE A 170 -13.01 1.81 6.31
CA PHE A 170 -11.67 2.33 6.04
C PHE A 170 -10.83 2.45 7.31
N LYS A 171 -11.41 2.93 8.40
CA LYS A 171 -10.73 3.04 9.70
C LYS A 171 -10.42 1.68 10.33
N MET A 172 -11.30 0.69 10.20
CA MET A 172 -11.21 -0.54 11.03
C MET A 172 -10.92 -1.84 10.27
N SER A 173 -10.89 -1.83 8.93
CA SER A 173 -10.66 -3.01 8.08
C SER A 173 -9.44 -2.81 7.17
N ALA A 174 -8.38 -3.59 7.40
CA ALA A 174 -7.27 -3.64 6.45
C ALA A 174 -7.69 -4.21 5.09
N SER A 175 -8.66 -5.14 5.09
CA SER A 175 -9.21 -5.75 3.89
C SER A 175 -9.88 -4.72 2.97
N TYR A 176 -10.68 -3.82 3.55
CA TYR A 176 -11.33 -2.73 2.82
C TYR A 176 -10.31 -1.77 2.22
N ARG A 177 -9.31 -1.35 3.00
CA ARG A 177 -8.25 -0.45 2.50
C ARG A 177 -7.49 -1.06 1.33
N LYS A 178 -7.18 -2.35 1.40
CA LYS A 178 -6.55 -3.08 0.30
C LYS A 178 -7.45 -3.13 -0.93
N TRP A 179 -8.73 -3.48 -0.77
CA TRP A 179 -9.69 -3.50 -1.86
C TRP A 179 -9.84 -2.13 -2.52
N LEU A 180 -9.98 -1.07 -1.71
CA LEU A 180 -10.14 0.29 -2.20
C LEU A 180 -8.91 0.74 -3.00
N SER A 181 -7.70 0.40 -2.52
CA SER A 181 -6.47 0.66 -3.27
C SER A 181 -6.46 -0.08 -4.62
N ASP A 182 -6.82 -1.37 -4.63
CA ASP A 182 -6.92 -2.15 -5.88
C ASP A 182 -7.98 -1.56 -6.84
N TYR A 183 -9.12 -1.08 -6.31
CA TYR A 183 -10.17 -0.40 -7.06
C TYR A 183 -9.66 0.89 -7.72
N LEU A 184 -9.03 1.78 -6.94
CA LEU A 184 -8.53 3.06 -7.44
C LEU A 184 -7.46 2.89 -8.52
N HIS A 185 -6.55 1.92 -8.37
CA HIS A 185 -5.60 1.57 -9.43
C HIS A 185 -6.30 1.05 -10.69
N GLY A 186 -7.36 0.25 -10.55
CA GLY A 186 -8.19 -0.17 -11.67
C GLY A 186 -8.84 1.01 -12.40
N VAL A 187 -9.38 1.98 -11.65
CA VAL A 187 -9.95 3.22 -12.21
C VAL A 187 -8.88 4.04 -12.93
N GLN A 188 -7.71 4.21 -12.32
CA GLN A 188 -6.59 4.93 -12.92
C GLN A 188 -6.16 4.28 -14.23
N LEU A 189 -5.94 2.96 -14.24
CA LEU A 189 -5.57 2.23 -15.45
C LEU A 189 -6.61 2.42 -16.55
N LYS A 190 -7.90 2.28 -16.23
CA LYS A 190 -8.98 2.49 -17.20
C LYS A 190 -9.01 3.90 -17.77
N LYS A 191 -8.82 4.93 -16.93
CA LYS A 191 -8.74 6.34 -17.38
C LYS A 191 -7.51 6.59 -18.26
N CYS A 192 -6.37 6.02 -17.91
CA CYS A 192 -5.15 6.07 -18.71
C CYS A 192 -5.33 5.42 -20.09
N LEU A 193 -5.90 4.21 -20.14
CA LEU A 193 -6.12 3.47 -21.39
C LEU A 193 -7.16 4.13 -22.32
N THR A 194 -8.11 4.89 -21.76
CA THR A 194 -9.15 5.58 -22.54
C THR A 194 -8.78 7.00 -22.95
N GLY A 195 -7.57 7.47 -22.64
CA GLY A 195 -7.10 8.82 -22.98
C GLY A 195 -7.85 9.96 -22.26
N LYS A 196 -8.72 9.64 -21.29
CA LYS A 196 -9.50 10.63 -20.54
C LYS A 196 -8.67 11.17 -19.38
N ASN A 197 -7.99 12.31 -19.59
CA ASN A 197 -7.50 13.28 -18.59
C ASN A 197 -6.59 12.80 -17.44
N VAL A 198 -6.18 11.53 -17.42
CA VAL A 198 -5.19 10.97 -16.48
C VAL A 198 -4.18 10.15 -17.27
N GLY A 199 -3.54 10.77 -18.28
CA GLY A 199 -2.51 10.15 -19.12
C GLY A 199 -1.22 9.77 -18.37
N ASP A 200 -1.33 9.52 -17.07
CA ASP A 200 -0.22 9.26 -16.18
C ASP A 200 -0.59 8.15 -15.18
N TYR A 201 0.04 6.99 -15.35
CA TYR A 201 -0.02 5.88 -14.39
C TYR A 201 1.01 6.08 -13.26
N SER A 202 1.20 7.33 -12.82
CA SER A 202 2.02 7.70 -11.67
C SER A 202 1.18 8.09 -10.46
N ASN A 203 1.86 8.37 -9.35
CA ASN A 203 1.25 8.92 -8.15
C ASN A 203 0.54 10.26 -8.40
N LEU A 204 0.99 11.07 -9.38
CA LEU A 204 0.29 12.31 -9.77
C LEU A 204 -1.07 12.03 -10.40
N GLY A 205 -1.14 11.00 -11.26
CA GLY A 205 -2.41 10.55 -11.81
C GLY A 205 -3.36 10.04 -10.74
N MET A 206 -2.82 9.35 -9.73
CA MET A 206 -3.61 8.83 -8.62
C MET A 206 -4.25 9.95 -7.77
N LEU A 207 -3.54 11.05 -7.50
CA LEU A 207 -4.10 12.21 -6.79
C LEU A 207 -5.39 12.72 -7.47
N LYS A 208 -5.40 12.79 -8.81
CA LYS A 208 -6.58 13.19 -9.59
C LYS A 208 -7.72 12.18 -9.48
N VAL A 209 -7.40 10.89 -9.51
CA VAL A 209 -8.39 9.82 -9.35
C VAL A 209 -9.03 9.89 -7.96
N ILE A 210 -8.23 10.03 -6.90
CA ILE A 210 -8.73 10.14 -5.52
C ILE A 210 -9.69 11.32 -5.37
N SER A 211 -9.29 12.50 -5.84
CA SER A 211 -10.13 13.71 -5.74
C SER A 211 -11.47 13.58 -6.48
N ALA A 212 -11.50 12.80 -7.56
CA ALA A 212 -12.71 12.58 -8.35
C ALA A 212 -13.62 11.47 -7.81
N GLU A 213 -13.04 10.38 -7.29
CA GLU A 213 -13.80 9.17 -6.94
C GLU A 213 -14.17 9.11 -5.46
N ILE A 214 -13.33 9.61 -4.55
CA ILE A 214 -13.56 9.46 -3.11
C ILE A 214 -14.29 10.68 -2.59
N SER A 215 -15.52 10.56 -2.12
CA SER A 215 -16.30 11.64 -1.48
C SER A 215 -16.17 11.68 0.05
N ASP A 216 -15.86 10.55 0.71
CA ASP A 216 -15.66 10.53 2.15
C ASP A 216 -14.45 11.40 2.54
N PRO A 217 -14.61 12.43 3.39
CA PRO A 217 -13.53 13.38 3.70
C PRO A 217 -12.32 12.72 4.37
N PHE A 218 -12.56 11.75 5.26
CA PHE A 218 -11.47 11.07 5.96
C PHE A 218 -10.66 10.20 5.00
N ILE A 219 -11.32 9.40 4.17
CA ILE A 219 -10.66 8.56 3.17
C ILE A 219 -9.91 9.44 2.17
N ARG A 220 -10.55 10.49 1.65
CA ARG A 220 -9.96 11.39 0.67
C ARG A 220 -8.69 12.03 1.22
N GLU A 221 -8.76 12.66 2.38
CA GLU A 221 -7.60 13.33 2.97
C GLU A 221 -6.47 12.36 3.29
N TYR A 222 -6.77 11.18 3.85
CA TYR A 222 -5.78 10.14 4.11
C TYR A 222 -5.06 9.70 2.83
N GLN A 223 -5.82 9.42 1.76
CA GLN A 223 -5.24 8.97 0.49
C GLN A 223 -4.43 10.08 -0.18
N LEU A 224 -4.95 11.31 -0.20
CA LEU A 224 -4.21 12.47 -0.74
C LEU A 224 -2.90 12.68 0.03
N TYR A 225 -2.90 12.54 1.35
CA TYR A 225 -1.69 12.60 2.17
C TYR A 225 -0.64 11.57 1.72
N ILE A 226 -1.03 10.29 1.64
CA ILE A 226 -0.12 9.19 1.26
C ILE A 226 0.47 9.41 -0.14
N TYR A 227 -0.37 9.73 -1.14
CA TYR A 227 0.11 9.90 -2.51
C TYR A 227 0.87 11.22 -2.71
N THR A 228 0.56 12.29 -1.99
CA THR A 228 1.34 13.54 -2.04
C THR A 228 2.75 13.30 -1.52
N ARG A 229 2.88 12.56 -0.40
CA ARG A 229 4.17 12.13 0.13
C ARG A 229 5.00 11.40 -0.92
N HIS A 230 4.41 10.42 -1.62
CA HIS A 230 5.10 9.71 -2.68
C HIS A 230 5.46 10.59 -3.88
N VAL A 231 4.61 11.54 -4.27
CA VAL A 231 4.94 12.48 -5.34
C VAL A 231 6.17 13.32 -4.98
N ILE A 232 6.23 13.88 -3.78
CA ILE A 232 7.37 14.73 -3.36
C ILE A 232 8.67 13.90 -3.32
N MET A 233 8.60 12.64 -2.86
CA MET A 233 9.77 11.78 -2.71
C MET A 233 10.27 11.17 -4.02
N ASP A 234 9.37 10.80 -4.94
CA ASP A 234 9.71 9.93 -6.08
C ASP A 234 9.66 10.66 -7.43
N ALA A 235 8.96 11.80 -7.53
CA ALA A 235 8.83 12.52 -8.80
C ALA A 235 10.13 13.24 -9.16
N LYS A 236 10.37 13.39 -10.47
CA LYS A 236 11.53 14.14 -11.00
C LYS A 236 11.20 15.56 -11.44
N ASN A 237 9.92 15.87 -11.60
CA ASN A 237 9.46 17.16 -12.11
C ASN A 237 9.15 18.09 -10.94
N SER A 238 10.01 19.10 -10.73
CA SER A 238 9.86 20.06 -9.63
C SER A 238 8.51 20.78 -9.63
N LYS A 239 8.00 21.19 -10.80
CA LYS A 239 6.69 21.84 -10.89
C LYS A 239 5.55 20.93 -10.41
N ALA A 240 5.67 19.63 -10.67
CA ALA A 240 4.67 18.66 -10.24
C ALA A 240 4.73 18.41 -8.73
N ILE A 241 5.94 18.43 -8.16
CA ILE A 241 6.16 18.36 -6.71
C ILE A 241 5.56 19.59 -6.03
N ASP A 242 5.88 20.79 -6.50
CA ASP A 242 5.37 22.05 -5.94
C ASP A 242 3.84 22.12 -6.04
N SER A 243 3.26 21.69 -7.17
CA SER A 243 1.79 21.63 -7.34
C SER A 243 1.16 20.68 -6.32
N ALA A 244 1.68 19.45 -6.20
CA ALA A 244 1.12 18.46 -5.28
C ALA A 244 1.19 18.92 -3.82
N TYR A 245 2.31 19.55 -3.42
CA TYR A 245 2.44 20.17 -2.10
C TYR A 245 1.39 21.25 -1.86
N ASN A 246 1.29 22.23 -2.76
CA ASN A 246 0.36 23.35 -2.58
C ASN A 246 -1.11 22.90 -2.62
N ASP A 247 -1.46 21.99 -3.53
CA ASP A 247 -2.80 21.41 -3.65
C ASP A 247 -3.20 20.70 -2.35
N PHE A 248 -2.30 19.89 -1.78
CA PHE A 248 -2.55 19.21 -0.51
C PHE A 248 -2.70 20.21 0.64
N MET A 249 -1.78 21.17 0.77
CA MET A 249 -1.80 22.15 1.86
C MET A 249 -3.05 23.03 1.84
N GLY A 250 -3.61 23.31 0.65
CA GLY A 250 -4.84 24.07 0.47
C GLY A 250 -6.10 23.35 0.94
N VAL A 251 -6.11 22.01 0.98
CA VAL A 251 -7.30 21.22 1.34
C VAL A 251 -7.18 20.44 2.63
N ALA A 252 -5.96 20.16 3.11
CA ALA A 252 -5.74 19.34 4.30
C ALA A 252 -6.29 20.01 5.57
N THR A 253 -6.95 19.23 6.41
CA THR A 253 -7.54 19.70 7.67
C THR A 253 -6.78 19.18 8.88
N LYS A 254 -6.13 18.02 8.77
CA LYS A 254 -5.35 17.39 9.83
C LYS A 254 -3.97 18.01 9.97
N LEU A 255 -3.72 18.60 11.14
CA LEU A 255 -2.46 19.26 11.48
C LEU A 255 -1.26 18.31 11.37
N MET A 256 -1.42 17.06 11.78
CA MET A 256 -0.34 16.06 11.71
C MET A 256 0.11 15.79 10.26
N TYR A 257 -0.83 15.61 9.33
CA TYR A 257 -0.48 15.37 7.92
C TYR A 257 0.14 16.61 7.28
N LYS A 258 -0.38 17.81 7.61
CA LYS A 258 0.21 19.08 7.18
C LYS A 258 1.67 19.20 7.62
N ALA A 259 1.94 18.97 8.90
CA ALA A 259 3.29 19.05 9.45
C ALA A 259 4.27 18.05 8.79
N ASP A 260 3.82 16.81 8.56
CA ASP A 260 4.65 15.79 7.89
C ASP A 260 4.95 16.16 6.42
N ILE A 261 3.93 16.57 5.65
CA ILE A 261 4.13 17.00 4.25
C ILE A 261 5.01 18.24 4.16
N GLN A 262 4.84 19.20 5.06
CA GLN A 262 5.74 20.37 5.17
C GLN A 262 7.18 19.95 5.41
N ASN A 263 7.44 19.05 6.35
CA ASN A 263 8.78 18.55 6.63
C ASN A 263 9.40 17.86 5.40
N ILE A 264 8.65 16.97 4.75
CA ILE A 264 9.12 16.25 3.55
C ILE A 264 9.41 17.22 2.41
N TYR A 265 8.56 18.22 2.21
CA TYR A 265 8.76 19.24 1.18
C TYR A 265 9.98 20.14 1.49
N SER A 266 10.17 20.56 2.75
CA SER A 266 11.36 21.32 3.16
C SER A 266 12.65 20.53 2.89
N ASN A 267 12.68 19.24 3.25
CA ASN A 267 13.84 18.38 2.97
C ASN A 267 14.12 18.27 1.45
N TYR A 268 13.08 18.24 0.62
CA TYR A 268 13.23 18.29 -0.82
C TYR A 268 13.83 19.63 -1.29
N ILE A 269 13.35 20.76 -0.78
CA ILE A 269 13.90 22.09 -1.09
C ILE A 269 15.37 22.19 -0.69
N ASP A 270 15.74 21.73 0.50
CA ASP A 270 17.13 21.71 0.99
C ASP A 270 18.04 20.85 0.10
N MET A 271 17.52 19.75 -0.46
CA MET A 271 18.28 18.90 -1.38
C MET A 271 18.52 19.57 -2.74
N ILE A 272 17.53 20.30 -3.28
CA ILE A 272 17.65 20.90 -4.63
C ILE A 272 18.32 22.28 -4.62
N SER A 273 18.32 22.99 -3.49
CA SER A 273 18.83 24.36 -3.40
C SER A 273 20.36 24.47 -3.31
N HIS A 274 21.10 23.38 -3.56
CA HIS A 274 22.56 23.29 -3.40
C HIS A 274 23.07 23.71 -2.01
N THR A 275 22.20 23.72 -1.00
CA THR A 275 22.61 23.83 0.40
C THR A 275 23.59 22.72 0.70
N LEU A 276 24.70 23.07 1.36
CA LEU A 276 25.75 22.13 1.75
C LEU A 276 25.11 20.90 2.39
N ALA A 277 25.44 19.70 1.88
CA ALA A 277 24.98 18.46 2.47
C ALA A 277 25.27 18.50 3.99
N PRO A 278 24.33 18.07 4.86
CA PRO A 278 24.55 18.13 6.30
C PRO A 278 25.87 17.46 6.67
N GLU A 279 26.71 18.14 7.44
CA GLU A 279 27.93 17.54 7.96
C GLU A 279 27.53 16.36 8.86
N PHE A 280 27.87 15.14 8.47
CA PHE A 280 27.76 13.97 9.34
C PHE A 280 29.14 13.37 9.56
N SER A 281 29.35 12.89 10.79
CA SER A 281 30.51 12.10 11.16
C SER A 281 30.00 10.74 11.63
N TYR A 282 30.63 9.68 11.16
CA TYR A 282 30.41 8.33 11.69
C TYR A 282 31.74 7.74 12.13
N THR A 283 31.70 6.92 13.17
CA THR A 283 32.89 6.31 13.77
C THR A 283 32.83 4.82 13.52
N ASP A 284 33.63 4.33 12.58
CA ASP A 284 33.91 2.90 12.36
C ASP A 284 35.40 2.64 12.64
N GLY A 285 35.81 2.82 13.89
CA GLY A 285 37.23 2.70 14.31
C GLY A 285 38.18 3.78 13.77
N ARG A 286 37.75 4.60 12.80
CA ARG A 286 38.37 5.85 12.35
C ARG A 286 37.27 6.89 12.13
N GLN A 287 37.50 8.12 12.58
CA GLN A 287 36.59 9.23 12.33
C GLN A 287 36.72 9.64 10.86
N VAL A 288 35.68 9.39 10.07
CA VAL A 288 35.61 9.84 8.68
C VAL A 288 34.57 10.96 8.61
N SER A 289 35.02 12.17 8.31
CA SER A 289 34.17 13.33 8.08
C SER A 289 34.09 13.60 6.58
N LEU A 290 32.89 13.62 6.03
CA LEU A 290 32.67 13.97 4.63
C LEU A 290 32.59 15.51 4.51
N LYS A 291 33.74 16.18 4.34
CA LYS A 291 33.78 17.57 3.89
C LYS A 291 33.69 17.57 2.37
N LEU A 292 32.66 18.18 1.80
CA LEU A 292 32.56 18.30 0.34
C LEU A 292 32.40 19.76 -0.09
N ARG A 293 33.35 20.18 -0.93
CA ARG A 293 33.32 21.31 -1.87
C ARG A 293 33.68 22.72 -1.39
N GLN A 294 34.79 22.88 -0.66
CA GLN A 294 35.55 24.14 -0.68
C GLN A 294 36.98 24.00 -1.22
N GLU A 295 37.55 22.80 -1.24
CA GLU A 295 38.95 22.60 -1.69
C GLU A 295 39.10 22.40 -3.20
N LEU A 296 38.03 22.03 -3.93
CA LEU A 296 38.12 21.81 -5.39
C LEU A 296 38.19 23.13 -6.19
N ASP A 297 37.63 24.22 -5.66
CA ASP A 297 37.72 25.56 -6.28
C ASP A 297 39.07 26.26 -6.01
N GLN A 298 39.86 25.77 -5.04
CA GLN A 298 41.23 26.24 -4.80
C GLN A 298 42.27 25.48 -5.65
N LEU A 299 41.92 24.29 -6.16
CA LEU A 299 42.79 23.50 -7.06
C LEU A 299 42.58 23.81 -8.56
N LEU A 300 41.60 24.67 -8.89
CA LEU A 300 41.28 25.09 -10.26
C LEU A 300 41.57 26.59 -10.52
N LYS A 301 42.38 27.23 -9.66
CA LYS A 301 42.98 28.55 -9.92
C LYS A 301 44.50 28.42 -10.03
#